data_AF-A0AAP3M5A8-F1
#
_entry.id   AF-A0AAP3M5A8-F1
#
_cell.length_a   1.000
_cell.length_b   1.000
_cell.length_c   1.000
_cell.angle_alpha   90.00
_cell.angle_beta   90.00
_cell.angle_gamma   90.00
#
_symmetry.space_group_name_H-M   'P 1'
#
loop_
_entity.id
_entity.type
_entity.pdbx_description
1 polymer ?
#
loop_
_entity_poly.entity_id
_entity_poly.type
_entity_poly.pdbx_seq_one_letter_code
_entity_poly.pdbx_strand_id
1 'polypeptide(L)'
;MTSDLNEINSPAGQPSSDNDDLDKTQPPLSALRHEIPTELYRQMPQLGRLTQNHPRDNEDGLTFLMRLRASTTPEDAVTFTAFAAKPKMAIWWGYECLRHAASEPSANDRHMMELVATWTTYPDDENRFRTAREALYAPVRSPAVFLGLAVTWSGGSIAPNDPAQVPEHRAPRAINSAVLSCLSGAALNNRPIQLARFIDLAAPLFRSF
;
A
#
# COMPACT_ATOMS: atom_id res chain seq x y z
N MET A 1 70.61 24.46 -37.83
CA MET A 1 69.93 23.25 -38.33
C MET A 1 69.18 22.65 -37.14
N THR A 2 67.85 22.87 -37.14
CA THR A 2 66.77 22.02 -36.60
C THR A 2 66.88 21.53 -35.14
N SER A 3 66.04 22.03 -34.21
CA SER A 3 64.63 21.60 -33.99
C SER A 3 64.56 20.14 -33.53
N ASP A 4 63.81 19.71 -32.52
CA ASP A 4 62.80 20.33 -31.66
C ASP A 4 62.37 19.27 -30.62
N LEU A 5 61.82 19.74 -29.49
CA LEU A 5 60.70 19.16 -28.72
C LEU A 5 60.83 17.75 -28.08
N ASN A 6 60.91 17.73 -26.73
CA ASN A 6 59.75 17.48 -25.84
C ASN A 6 60.23 17.27 -24.39
N GLU A 7 59.50 17.62 -23.33
CA GLU A 7 58.62 18.72 -22.93
C GLU A 7 58.34 18.37 -21.43
N ILE A 8 58.63 19.26 -20.49
CA ILE A 8 57.66 20.05 -19.69
C ILE A 8 56.91 19.19 -18.64
N ASN A 9 57.31 19.25 -17.35
CA ASN A 9 56.98 20.24 -16.32
C ASN A 9 55.77 19.81 -15.47
N SER A 10 56.01 19.56 -14.18
CA SER A 10 54.99 19.48 -13.13
C SER A 10 54.51 20.89 -12.76
N PRO A 11 53.22 21.05 -12.40
CA PRO A 11 52.92 22.01 -11.33
C PRO A 11 51.85 21.53 -10.32
N ALA A 12 51.82 22.29 -9.23
CA ALA A 12 51.12 22.10 -7.97
C ALA A 12 49.58 22.24 -7.99
N GLY A 13 48.93 21.78 -6.91
CA GLY A 13 47.58 22.18 -6.51
C GLY A 13 46.82 21.12 -5.70
N GLN A 14 46.69 21.31 -4.38
CA GLN A 14 45.72 20.58 -3.54
C GLN A 14 44.29 21.06 -3.85
N PRO A 15 43.26 20.23 -3.62
CA PRO A 15 42.50 20.46 -2.39
C PRO A 15 42.09 19.17 -1.65
N SER A 16 41.93 19.35 -0.34
CA SER A 16 41.17 18.51 0.57
C SER A 16 39.81 18.11 -0.01
N SER A 17 39.57 16.81 -0.20
CA SER A 17 38.22 16.28 -0.27
C SER A 17 37.81 15.87 1.14
N ASP A 18 37.11 16.78 1.80
CA ASP A 18 36.22 16.48 2.91
C ASP A 18 35.45 15.20 2.57
N ASN A 19 35.71 14.14 3.34
CA ASN A 19 34.90 12.93 3.32
C ASN A 19 33.63 13.16 4.17
N ASP A 20 32.99 14.31 3.95
CA ASP A 20 31.64 14.63 4.40
C ASP A 20 30.69 14.07 3.34
N ASP A 21 30.80 12.76 3.10
CA ASP A 21 29.77 12.00 2.39
C ASP A 21 28.59 11.87 3.35
N LEU A 22 27.86 12.98 3.42
CA LEU A 22 26.44 13.11 3.66
C LEU A 22 25.85 11.78 4.12
N ASP A 23 25.70 11.67 5.44
CA ASP A 23 24.67 10.91 6.10
C ASP A 23 23.33 11.34 5.48
N LYS A 24 23.06 10.83 4.27
CA LYS A 24 21.76 10.87 3.62
C LYS A 24 20.95 9.95 4.49
N THR A 25 20.42 10.54 5.57
CA THR A 25 19.35 10.00 6.38
C THR A 25 18.22 9.75 5.39
N GLN A 26 18.22 8.55 4.81
CA GLN A 26 17.16 8.10 3.96
C GLN A 26 15.94 8.16 4.86
N PRO A 27 14.95 9.03 4.57
CA PRO A 27 13.84 9.22 5.47
C PRO A 27 13.25 7.83 5.74
N PRO A 28 12.92 7.52 7.01
CA PRO A 28 12.42 6.21 7.37
C PRO A 28 11.30 5.84 6.39
N LEU A 29 11.39 4.64 5.82
CA LEU A 29 10.45 4.16 4.82
C LEU A 29 9.08 4.00 5.48
N SER A 30 8.31 5.08 5.55
CA SER A 30 6.98 5.05 6.13
C SER A 30 6.08 4.19 5.26
N ALA A 31 5.39 3.24 5.90
CA ALA A 31 4.35 2.44 5.27
C ALA A 31 3.06 3.24 4.99
N LEU A 32 2.94 4.45 5.57
CA LEU A 32 1.75 5.30 5.48
C LEU A 32 1.90 6.42 4.43
N ARG A 33 0.76 6.89 3.91
CA ARG A 33 0.66 8.08 3.06
C ARG A 33 0.90 9.37 3.86
N HIS A 34 0.28 9.44 5.05
CA HIS A 34 0.43 10.53 6.01
C HIS A 34 0.57 9.95 7.41
N GLU A 35 1.45 10.54 8.22
CA GLU A 35 1.64 10.15 9.62
C GLU A 35 0.44 10.59 10.48
N ILE A 36 -0.13 11.74 10.15
CA ILE A 36 -1.27 12.33 10.88
C ILE A 36 -2.58 12.00 10.13
N PRO A 37 -3.54 11.29 10.76
CA PRO A 37 -4.80 10.92 10.13
C PRO A 37 -5.67 12.11 9.70
N THR A 38 -5.66 13.23 10.41
CA THR A 38 -6.43 14.42 10.01
C THR A 38 -5.97 14.98 8.66
N GLU A 39 -4.67 14.88 8.34
CA GLU A 39 -4.12 15.22 7.03
C GLU A 39 -4.66 14.28 5.95
N LEU A 40 -4.63 12.96 6.21
CA LEU A 40 -5.17 11.96 5.30
C LEU A 40 -6.66 12.23 4.97
N TYR A 41 -7.48 12.54 5.99
CA TYR A 41 -8.90 12.82 5.79
C TYR A 41 -9.13 14.10 4.97
N ARG A 42 -8.23 15.09 5.08
CA ARG A 42 -8.29 16.31 4.27
C ARG A 42 -7.92 16.04 2.81
N GLN A 43 -6.86 15.27 2.58
CA GLN A 43 -6.37 14.96 1.22
C GLN A 43 -7.24 13.92 0.50
N MET A 44 -7.89 13.02 1.23
CA MET A 44 -8.78 12.00 0.71
C MET A 44 -10.20 12.13 1.28
N PRO A 45 -11.01 13.14 0.85
CA PRO A 45 -12.37 13.33 1.36
C PRO A 45 -13.30 12.13 1.17
N GLN A 46 -12.96 11.22 0.25
CA GLN A 46 -13.69 9.97 0.04
C GLN A 46 -13.62 9.07 1.29
N LEU A 47 -12.52 9.10 2.05
CA LEU A 47 -12.37 8.35 3.31
C LEU A 47 -13.41 8.80 4.34
N GLY A 48 -13.55 10.12 4.54
CA GLY A 48 -14.51 10.69 5.48
C GLY A 48 -15.98 10.44 5.12
N ARG A 49 -16.27 10.03 3.88
CA ARG A 49 -17.63 9.60 3.45
C ARG A 49 -17.89 8.13 3.71
N LEU A 50 -16.84 7.35 3.96
CA LEU A 50 -16.90 5.89 4.16
C LEU A 50 -16.81 5.50 5.62
N THR A 51 -16.40 6.41 6.51
CA THR A 51 -16.26 6.16 7.95
C THR A 51 -17.25 6.97 8.77
N GLN A 52 -17.64 6.44 9.93
CA GLN A 52 -18.47 7.14 10.91
C GLN A 52 -17.61 7.89 11.94
N ASN A 53 -16.47 7.29 12.30
CA ASN A 53 -15.54 7.84 13.27
C ASN A 53 -14.44 8.65 12.58
N HIS A 54 -14.20 9.86 13.07
CA HIS A 54 -13.15 10.75 12.57
C HIS A 54 -11.96 10.82 13.54
N PRO A 55 -10.75 11.09 13.03
CA PRO A 55 -9.58 11.30 13.86
C PRO A 55 -9.72 12.59 14.69
N ARG A 56 -9.09 12.61 15.86
CA ARG A 56 -8.97 13.81 16.70
C ARG A 56 -7.74 14.62 16.27
N ASP A 57 -7.71 15.89 16.67
CA ASP A 57 -6.53 16.73 16.42
C ASP A 57 -5.29 16.13 17.11
N ASN A 58 -4.17 16.09 16.38
CA ASN A 58 -2.87 15.56 16.82
C ASN A 58 -2.88 14.09 17.27
N GLU A 59 -3.90 13.30 16.92
CA GLU A 59 -3.93 11.85 17.15
C GLU A 59 -3.00 11.14 16.15
N ASP A 60 -2.12 10.25 16.61
CA ASP A 60 -1.30 9.46 15.71
C ASP A 60 -2.09 8.30 15.06
N GLY A 61 -1.56 7.78 13.95
CA GLY A 61 -2.24 6.72 13.19
C GLY A 61 -2.50 5.42 13.95
N LEU A 62 -1.58 4.98 14.82
CA LEU A 62 -1.76 3.75 15.58
C LEU A 62 -2.81 3.94 16.68
N THR A 63 -2.76 5.08 17.39
CA THR A 63 -3.77 5.44 18.39
C THR A 63 -5.15 5.52 17.76
N PHE A 64 -5.28 6.17 16.60
CA PHE A 64 -6.56 6.24 15.90
C PHE A 64 -7.05 4.85 15.47
N LEU A 65 -6.19 4.01 14.89
CA LEU A 65 -6.54 2.64 14.52
C LEU A 65 -7.08 1.82 15.71
N MET A 66 -6.40 1.88 16.86
CA MET A 66 -6.80 1.15 18.06
C MET A 66 -8.10 1.70 18.66
N ARG A 67 -8.34 3.01 18.54
CA ARG A 67 -9.62 3.61 18.93
C ARG A 67 -10.76 3.14 18.03
N LEU A 68 -10.54 3.03 16.72
CA LEU A 68 -11.52 2.48 15.79
C LEU A 68 -11.84 1.01 16.13
N ARG A 69 -10.81 0.20 16.43
CA ARG A 69 -10.95 -1.21 16.89
C ARG A 69 -11.87 -1.36 18.10
N ALA A 70 -11.83 -0.39 19.02
CA ALA A 70 -12.64 -0.39 20.25
C ALA A 70 -13.98 0.36 20.12
N SER A 71 -14.31 0.87 18.94
CA SER A 71 -15.53 1.65 18.70
C SER A 71 -16.76 0.77 18.46
N THR A 72 -17.91 1.41 18.28
CA THR A 72 -19.15 0.75 17.84
C THR A 72 -19.16 0.36 16.36
N THR A 73 -18.16 0.80 15.59
CA THR A 73 -18.02 0.52 14.14
C THR A 73 -16.57 0.15 13.82
N PRO A 74 -16.08 -1.00 14.30
CA PRO A 74 -14.69 -1.44 14.09
C PRO A 74 -14.31 -1.65 12.60
N GLU A 75 -15.28 -1.75 11.69
CA GLU A 75 -15.06 -1.76 10.24
C GLU A 75 -14.45 -0.46 9.71
N ASP A 76 -14.62 0.66 10.43
CA ASP A 76 -13.94 1.92 10.12
C ASP A 76 -12.42 1.74 10.19
N ALA A 77 -11.91 0.84 11.04
CA ALA A 77 -10.48 0.54 11.12
C ALA A 77 -9.96 -0.09 9.82
N VAL A 78 -10.74 -1.00 9.22
CA VAL A 78 -10.41 -1.62 7.91
C VAL A 78 -10.38 -0.56 6.81
N THR A 79 -11.40 0.30 6.79
CA THR A 79 -11.49 1.40 5.82
C THR A 79 -10.32 2.36 6.01
N PHE A 80 -10.02 2.77 7.24
CA PHE A 80 -8.90 3.65 7.56
C PHE A 80 -7.57 3.02 7.13
N THR A 81 -7.29 1.76 7.46
CA THR A 81 -6.04 1.07 7.04
C THR A 81 -5.88 1.05 5.53
N ALA A 82 -6.94 0.71 4.79
CA ALA A 82 -6.90 0.66 3.33
C ALA A 82 -6.48 2.02 2.73
N PHE A 83 -6.94 3.13 3.31
CA PHE A 83 -6.62 4.48 2.87
C PHE A 83 -5.32 5.05 3.48
N ALA A 84 -4.90 4.62 4.66
CA ALA A 84 -3.74 5.18 5.33
C ALA A 84 -2.43 4.62 4.77
N ALA A 85 -2.38 3.32 4.48
CA ALA A 85 -1.17 2.67 3.98
C ALA A 85 -0.89 3.02 2.51
N LYS A 86 0.39 3.08 2.15
CA LYS A 86 0.83 3.18 0.75
C LYS A 86 0.33 1.95 -0.02
N PRO A 87 0.05 2.07 -1.34
CA PRO A 87 -0.62 1.01 -2.10
C PRO A 87 -0.02 -0.39 -1.93
N LYS A 88 1.31 -0.53 -2.04
CA LYS A 88 1.99 -1.82 -1.85
C LYS A 88 1.74 -2.43 -0.47
N MET A 89 1.87 -1.62 0.58
CA MET A 89 1.69 -2.07 1.97
C MET A 89 0.23 -2.41 2.27
N ALA A 90 -0.70 -1.60 1.76
CA ALA A 90 -2.13 -1.84 1.90
C ALA A 90 -2.57 -3.13 1.19
N ILE A 91 -2.06 -3.39 -0.02
CA ILE A 91 -2.35 -4.61 -0.78
C ILE A 91 -1.76 -5.83 -0.09
N TRP A 92 -0.53 -5.74 0.40
CA TRP A 92 0.09 -6.82 1.17
C TRP A 92 -0.73 -7.16 2.43
N TRP A 93 -1.17 -6.15 3.19
CA TRP A 93 -2.05 -6.38 4.34
C TRP A 93 -3.39 -7.00 3.94
N GLY A 94 -4.00 -6.55 2.84
CA GLY A 94 -5.21 -7.17 2.29
C GLY A 94 -4.99 -8.65 1.93
N TYR A 95 -3.85 -8.98 1.31
CA TYR A 95 -3.46 -10.35 1.00
C TYR A 95 -3.33 -11.21 2.26
N GLU A 96 -2.68 -10.69 3.31
CA GLU A 96 -2.56 -11.36 4.60
C GLU A 96 -3.93 -11.59 5.26
N CYS A 97 -4.85 -10.62 5.18
CA CYS A 97 -6.22 -10.81 5.67
C CYS A 97 -6.93 -11.97 4.97
N LEU A 98 -6.83 -12.05 3.63
CA LEU A 98 -7.41 -13.15 2.85
C LEU A 98 -6.75 -14.50 3.19
N ARG A 99 -5.42 -14.53 3.37
CA ARG A 99 -4.70 -15.76 3.76
C ARG A 99 -5.08 -16.26 5.16
N HIS A 100 -5.44 -15.35 6.05
CA HIS A 100 -5.92 -15.66 7.40
C HIS A 100 -7.46 -15.80 7.49
N ALA A 101 -8.15 -15.82 6.35
CA ALA A 101 -9.57 -16.12 6.29
C ALA A 101 -9.85 -17.58 6.67
N ALA A 102 -10.99 -17.84 7.29
CA ALA A 102 -11.36 -19.20 7.70
C ALA A 102 -11.82 -20.11 6.53
N SER A 103 -12.12 -19.51 5.38
CA SER A 103 -12.68 -20.22 4.22
C SER A 103 -11.58 -20.60 3.24
N GLU A 104 -11.62 -21.85 2.76
CA GLU A 104 -10.73 -22.31 1.70
C GLU A 104 -11.04 -21.57 0.39
N PRO A 105 -10.05 -20.93 -0.25
CA PRO A 105 -10.26 -20.24 -1.52
C PRO A 105 -10.66 -21.20 -2.65
N SER A 106 -11.43 -20.71 -3.62
CA SER A 106 -11.64 -21.43 -4.87
C SER A 106 -10.35 -21.51 -5.70
N ALA A 107 -10.31 -22.34 -6.74
CA ALA A 107 -9.15 -22.38 -7.64
C ALA A 107 -8.87 -21.01 -8.30
N ASN A 108 -9.92 -20.29 -8.69
CA ASN A 108 -9.80 -18.95 -9.26
C ASN A 108 -9.29 -17.94 -8.23
N ASP A 109 -9.74 -18.03 -6.98
CA ASP A 109 -9.25 -17.16 -5.90
C ASP A 109 -7.79 -17.45 -5.57
N ARG A 110 -7.37 -18.73 -5.53
CA ARG A 110 -5.97 -19.10 -5.36
C ARG A 110 -5.10 -18.51 -6.46
N HIS A 111 -5.51 -18.67 -7.71
CA HIS A 111 -4.78 -18.11 -8.84
C HIS A 111 -4.67 -16.57 -8.76
N MET A 112 -5.76 -15.89 -8.40
CA MET A 112 -5.75 -14.45 -8.20
C MET A 112 -4.83 -14.03 -7.05
N MET A 113 -4.84 -14.77 -5.94
CA MET A 113 -3.95 -14.54 -4.80
C MET A 113 -2.47 -14.75 -5.15
N GLU A 114 -2.13 -15.72 -6.01
CA GLU A 114 -0.77 -15.93 -6.52
C GLU A 114 -0.27 -14.73 -7.36
N LEU A 115 -1.13 -14.16 -8.21
CA LEU A 115 -0.80 -12.96 -8.98
C LEU A 115 -0.56 -11.75 -8.08
N VAL A 116 -1.44 -11.55 -7.08
CA VAL A 116 -1.27 -10.49 -6.08
C VAL A 116 0.02 -10.69 -5.29
N ALA A 117 0.31 -11.90 -4.83
CA ALA A 117 1.54 -12.22 -4.11
C ALA A 117 2.78 -11.90 -4.96
N THR A 118 2.78 -12.34 -6.23
CA THR A 118 3.85 -12.06 -7.19
C THR A 118 4.08 -10.56 -7.34
N TRP A 119 3.02 -9.78 -7.51
CA TRP A 119 3.12 -8.32 -7.59
C TRP A 119 3.63 -7.68 -6.28
N THR A 120 3.24 -8.19 -5.10
CA THR A 120 3.76 -7.64 -3.83
C THR A 120 5.27 -7.88 -3.67
N THR A 121 5.80 -8.98 -4.21
CA THR A 121 7.24 -9.25 -4.26
C THR A 121 7.93 -8.39 -5.32
N TYR A 122 7.34 -8.29 -6.51
CA TYR A 122 7.87 -7.57 -7.68
C TYR A 122 6.83 -6.57 -8.23
N PRO A 123 6.71 -5.37 -7.62
CA PRO A 123 5.64 -4.41 -7.92
C PRO A 123 5.94 -3.57 -9.17
N ASP A 124 6.26 -4.24 -10.27
CA ASP A 124 6.47 -3.62 -11.58
C ASP A 124 5.18 -3.56 -12.40
N ASP A 125 5.24 -2.79 -13.50
CA ASP A 125 4.10 -2.57 -14.39
C ASP A 125 3.67 -3.86 -15.10
N GLU A 126 4.60 -4.75 -15.42
CA GLU A 126 4.31 -6.04 -16.07
C GLU A 126 3.43 -6.91 -15.17
N ASN A 127 3.80 -7.10 -13.90
CA ASN A 127 3.00 -7.86 -12.94
C ASN A 127 1.68 -7.15 -12.62
N ARG A 128 1.66 -5.81 -12.63
CA ARG A 128 0.42 -5.03 -12.49
C ARG A 128 -0.54 -5.34 -13.64
N PHE A 129 -0.07 -5.30 -14.89
CA PHE A 129 -0.90 -5.57 -16.06
C PHE A 129 -1.32 -7.03 -16.18
N ARG A 130 -0.47 -7.99 -15.80
CA ARG A 130 -0.83 -9.42 -15.69
C ARG A 130 -2.00 -9.62 -14.73
N THR A 131 -1.89 -9.02 -13.52
CA THR A 131 -2.98 -9.08 -12.53
C THR A 131 -4.23 -8.37 -13.05
N ALA A 132 -4.08 -7.23 -13.71
CA ALA A 132 -5.19 -6.47 -14.26
C ALA A 132 -6.00 -7.24 -15.31
N ARG A 133 -5.32 -7.98 -16.19
CA ARG A 133 -5.99 -8.81 -17.20
C ARG A 133 -6.91 -9.83 -16.54
N GLU A 134 -6.45 -10.52 -15.51
CA GLU A 134 -7.29 -11.52 -14.84
C GLU A 134 -8.39 -10.86 -13.98
N ALA A 135 -8.07 -9.78 -13.27
CA ALA A 135 -9.00 -9.14 -12.32
C ALA A 135 -10.14 -8.38 -13.00
N LEU A 136 -9.88 -7.71 -14.13
CA LEU A 136 -10.89 -6.93 -14.86
C LEU A 136 -11.93 -7.83 -15.55
N TYR A 137 -11.53 -9.01 -16.02
CA TYR A 137 -12.38 -9.96 -16.75
C TYR A 137 -12.89 -11.12 -15.89
N ALA A 138 -12.61 -11.12 -14.59
CA ALA A 138 -13.09 -12.16 -13.69
C ALA A 138 -14.63 -12.23 -13.68
N PRO A 139 -15.24 -13.42 -13.80
CA PRO A 139 -16.70 -13.58 -13.90
C PRO A 139 -17.42 -13.31 -12.58
N VAL A 140 -16.72 -13.43 -11.45
CA VAL A 140 -17.25 -13.21 -10.10
C VAL A 140 -16.35 -12.22 -9.38
N ARG A 141 -16.94 -11.23 -8.71
CA ARG A 141 -16.21 -10.27 -7.87
C ARG A 141 -16.01 -10.83 -6.45
N SER A 142 -15.12 -11.79 -6.34
CA SER A 142 -14.70 -12.35 -5.04
C SER A 142 -13.77 -11.39 -4.29
N PRO A 143 -13.51 -11.63 -2.98
CA PRO A 143 -12.49 -10.88 -2.24
C PRO A 143 -11.13 -10.85 -2.92
N ALA A 144 -10.67 -11.98 -3.48
CA ALA A 144 -9.39 -12.05 -4.17
C ALA A 144 -9.39 -11.20 -5.44
N VAL A 145 -10.50 -11.18 -6.20
CA VAL A 145 -10.64 -10.34 -7.39
C VAL A 145 -10.63 -8.85 -7.03
N PHE A 146 -11.28 -8.43 -5.94
CA PHE A 146 -11.17 -7.05 -5.47
C PHE A 146 -9.74 -6.66 -5.12
N LEU A 147 -8.96 -7.59 -4.57
CA LEU A 147 -7.54 -7.35 -4.29
C LEU A 147 -6.70 -7.26 -5.57
N GLY A 148 -7.00 -8.08 -6.59
CA GLY A 148 -6.40 -7.93 -7.93
C GLY A 148 -6.76 -6.60 -8.61
N LEU A 149 -7.98 -6.10 -8.42
CA LEU A 149 -8.37 -4.77 -8.86
C LEU A 149 -7.63 -3.67 -8.08
N ALA A 150 -7.32 -3.88 -6.80
CA ALA A 150 -6.47 -2.96 -6.05
C ALA A 150 -5.06 -2.88 -6.63
N VAL A 151 -4.47 -4.01 -7.02
CA VAL A 151 -3.19 -4.05 -7.77
C VAL A 151 -3.31 -3.26 -9.06
N THR A 152 -4.36 -3.49 -9.84
CA THR A 152 -4.64 -2.78 -11.10
C THR A 152 -4.65 -1.26 -10.92
N TRP A 153 -5.19 -0.79 -9.81
CA TRP A 153 -5.35 0.63 -9.50
C TRP A 153 -4.31 1.20 -8.54
N SER A 154 -3.22 0.46 -8.29
CA SER A 154 -2.20 0.83 -7.30
C SER A 154 -1.31 2.01 -7.72
N GLY A 155 -1.30 2.36 -9.01
CA GLY A 155 -0.56 3.49 -9.56
C GLY A 155 -0.40 3.37 -11.07
N GLY A 156 0.42 4.27 -11.64
CA GLY A 156 0.69 4.33 -13.08
C GLY A 156 -0.49 4.79 -13.92
N SER A 157 -0.31 4.68 -15.23
CA SER A 157 -1.35 4.94 -16.21
C SER A 157 -2.39 3.82 -16.24
N ILE A 158 -3.65 4.18 -16.56
CA ILE A 158 -4.76 3.22 -16.69
C ILE A 158 -4.46 2.17 -17.77
N ALA A 159 -3.78 2.58 -18.85
CA ALA A 159 -3.28 1.71 -19.91
C ALA A 159 -1.87 2.19 -20.34
N PRO A 160 -1.05 1.34 -20.98
CA PRO A 160 0.33 1.70 -21.35
C PRO A 160 0.49 2.98 -22.17
N ASN A 161 -0.55 3.38 -22.91
CA ASN A 161 -0.55 4.56 -23.79
C ASN A 161 -1.52 5.67 -23.30
N ASP A 162 -2.05 5.57 -22.09
CA ASP A 162 -3.00 6.55 -21.54
C ASP A 162 -2.29 7.55 -20.62
N PRO A 163 -2.38 8.87 -20.85
CA PRO A 163 -1.81 9.86 -19.95
C PRO A 163 -2.59 9.99 -18.62
N ALA A 164 -3.82 9.47 -18.53
CA ALA A 164 -4.64 9.57 -17.33
C ALA A 164 -4.10 8.67 -16.21
N GLN A 165 -3.80 9.31 -15.07
CA GLN A 165 -3.44 8.61 -13.86
C GLN A 165 -4.66 8.00 -13.17
N VAL A 166 -4.46 6.86 -12.53
CA VAL A 166 -5.50 6.25 -11.69
C VAL A 166 -5.78 7.15 -10.49
N PRO A 167 -7.05 7.53 -10.22
CA PRO A 167 -7.38 8.29 -9.02
C PRO A 167 -6.97 7.54 -7.74
N GLU A 168 -6.27 8.22 -6.83
CA GLU A 168 -5.61 7.61 -5.67
C GLU A 168 -6.55 6.85 -4.72
N HIS A 169 -7.84 7.19 -4.74
CA HIS A 169 -8.87 6.54 -3.92
C HIS A 169 -9.37 5.21 -4.51
N ARG A 170 -9.01 4.81 -5.73
CA ARG A 170 -9.52 3.57 -6.35
C ARG A 170 -8.93 2.31 -5.71
N ALA A 171 -7.61 2.20 -5.61
CA ALA A 171 -6.96 1.09 -4.92
C ALA A 171 -7.46 0.91 -3.48
N PRO A 172 -7.46 1.92 -2.59
CA PRO A 172 -7.90 1.73 -1.22
C PRO A 172 -9.38 1.34 -1.11
N ARG A 173 -10.25 1.80 -2.01
CA ARG A 173 -11.64 1.31 -2.07
C ARG A 173 -11.72 -0.16 -2.43
N ALA A 174 -10.93 -0.61 -3.40
CA ALA A 174 -10.88 -2.01 -3.79
C ALA A 174 -10.35 -2.91 -2.67
N ILE A 175 -9.33 -2.46 -1.94
CA ILE A 175 -8.80 -3.15 -0.75
C ILE A 175 -9.88 -3.23 0.34
N ASN A 176 -10.58 -2.12 0.62
CA ASN A 176 -11.66 -2.12 1.60
C ASN A 176 -12.77 -3.12 1.22
N SER A 177 -13.19 -3.13 -0.05
CA SER A 177 -14.14 -4.11 -0.56
C SER A 177 -13.64 -5.54 -0.44
N ALA A 178 -12.36 -5.81 -0.72
CA ALA A 178 -11.77 -7.14 -0.56
C ALA A 178 -11.84 -7.62 0.90
N VAL A 179 -11.35 -6.82 1.84
CA VAL A 179 -11.26 -7.21 3.26
C VAL A 179 -12.65 -7.34 3.91
N LEU A 180 -13.57 -6.40 3.66
CA LEU A 180 -14.92 -6.48 4.20
C LEU A 180 -15.74 -7.59 3.56
N SER A 181 -15.57 -7.87 2.26
CA SER A 181 -16.21 -9.02 1.61
C SER A 181 -15.67 -10.35 2.18
N CYS A 182 -14.36 -10.43 2.41
CA CYS A 182 -13.72 -11.57 3.06
C CYS A 182 -14.30 -11.79 4.47
N LEU A 183 -14.41 -10.72 5.26
CA LEU A 183 -15.01 -10.76 6.60
C LEU A 183 -16.47 -11.23 6.56
N SER A 184 -17.25 -10.77 5.57
CA SER A 184 -18.65 -11.15 5.43
C SER A 184 -18.85 -12.65 5.17
N GLY A 185 -17.85 -13.32 4.58
CA GLY A 185 -17.86 -14.77 4.34
C GLY A 185 -17.73 -15.62 5.62
N ALA A 186 -17.23 -15.06 6.72
CA ALA A 186 -17.15 -15.79 7.99
C ALA A 186 -18.52 -15.93 8.67
N ALA A 187 -18.67 -17.03 9.42
CA ALA A 187 -19.82 -17.26 10.28
C ALA A 187 -20.02 -16.08 11.26
N LEU A 188 -21.27 -15.69 11.51
CA LEU A 188 -21.62 -14.49 12.29
C LEU A 188 -20.87 -14.40 13.63
N ASN A 189 -20.79 -15.52 14.37
CA ASN A 189 -20.11 -15.59 15.67
C ASN A 189 -18.58 -15.41 15.57
N ASN A 190 -17.99 -15.67 14.40
CA ASN A 190 -16.55 -15.55 14.17
C ASN A 190 -16.15 -14.19 13.58
N ARG A 191 -17.09 -13.40 13.05
CA ARG A 191 -16.79 -12.10 12.42
C ARG A 191 -16.06 -11.14 13.36
N PRO A 192 -16.46 -10.94 14.63
CA PRO A 192 -15.73 -10.03 15.52
C PRO A 192 -14.28 -10.48 15.77
N ILE A 193 -14.05 -11.78 15.91
CA ILE A 193 -12.72 -12.37 16.12
C ILE A 193 -11.84 -12.17 14.87
N GLN A 194 -12.42 -12.39 13.70
CA GLN A 194 -11.71 -12.22 12.43
C GLN A 194 -11.41 -10.74 12.13
N LEU A 195 -12.36 -9.84 12.39
CA LEU A 195 -12.15 -8.40 12.24
C LEU A 195 -11.04 -7.91 13.17
N ALA A 196 -11.05 -8.32 14.44
CA ALA A 196 -9.97 -8.01 15.38
C ALA A 196 -8.61 -8.48 14.85
N ARG A 197 -8.53 -9.71 14.30
CA ARG A 197 -7.31 -10.25 13.69
C ARG A 197 -6.84 -9.40 12.49
N PHE A 198 -7.75 -8.98 11.61
CA PHE A 198 -7.39 -8.15 10.46
C PHE A 198 -6.83 -6.78 10.89
N ILE A 199 -7.39 -6.19 11.94
CA ILE A 199 -6.88 -4.95 12.53
C ILE A 199 -5.52 -5.17 13.21
N ASP A 200 -5.33 -6.29 13.89
CA ASP A 200 -4.04 -6.63 14.52
C ASP A 200 -2.94 -6.85 13.47
N LEU A 201 -3.28 -7.42 12.31
CA LEU A 201 -2.38 -7.51 11.14
C LEU A 201 -2.04 -6.14 10.54
N ALA A 202 -2.90 -5.13 10.71
CA ALA A 202 -2.66 -3.77 10.23
C ALA A 202 -1.71 -2.98 11.15
N ALA A 203 -1.74 -3.24 12.45
CA ALA A 203 -1.04 -2.45 13.46
C ALA A 203 0.47 -2.22 13.18
N PRO A 204 1.26 -3.20 12.66
CA PRO A 204 2.65 -2.97 12.31
C PRO A 204 2.86 -1.89 11.23
N LEU A 205 1.88 -1.67 10.33
CA LEU A 205 1.98 -0.62 9.30
C LEU A 205 1.98 0.79 9.88
N PHE A 206 1.48 0.96 11.12
CA PHE A 206 1.34 2.25 11.78
C PHE A 206 2.45 2.53 12.79
N ARG A 207 3.43 1.63 12.92
CA ARG A 207 4.60 1.85 13.77
C ARG A 207 5.68 2.51 12.92
N SER A 208 6.23 3.62 13.40
CA SER A 208 7.44 4.20 12.82
C SER A 208 8.61 3.24 13.05
N PHE A 209 9.36 2.94 11.99
CA PHE A 209 10.60 2.17 12.05
C PHE A 209 11.80 3.11 12.15
#